data_AF-A0A453JIB2-F1
#
_entry.id   AF-A0A453JIB2-F1
#
_cell.length_a   1.000
_cell.length_b   1.000
_cell.length_c   1.000
_cell.angle_alpha   90.00
_cell.angle_beta   90.00
_cell.angle_gamma   90.00
#
_symmetry.space_group_name_H-M   'P 1'
#
loop_
_entity.id
_entity.type
_entity.pdbx_description
1 polymer ?
#
loop_
_entity_poly.entity_id
_entity_poly.type
_entity_poly.pdbx_seq_one_letter_code
_entity_poly.pdbx_strand_id
1 'polypeptide(L)' 'ADAATITVVNRCSYTIWPGALPGGGVRLDPGQSWQLNMP' A
#
# COMPACT_ATOMS: atom_id res chain seq x y z
N ALA A 1 7.56 9.17 -19.13
CA ALA A 1 6.68 8.37 -18.26
C ALA A 1 7.23 8.60 -16.87
N ASP A 2 6.43 9.25 -16.05
CA ASP A 2 6.88 9.80 -14.78
C ASP A 2 6.49 8.80 -13.70
N ALA A 3 7.49 8.12 -13.15
CA ALA A 3 7.27 7.13 -12.10
C ALA A 3 6.73 7.83 -10.84
N ALA A 4 5.65 7.30 -10.28
CA ALA A 4 5.04 7.82 -9.05
C ALA A 4 5.22 6.84 -7.90
N THR A 5 5.64 7.34 -6.74
CA THR A 5 5.67 6.54 -5.51
C THR A 5 4.42 6.84 -4.69
N ILE A 6 3.59 5.82 -4.48
CA ILE A 6 2.39 5.90 -3.64
C ILE A 6 2.69 5.21 -2.31
N THR A 7 2.37 5.87 -1.20
CA THR A 7 2.47 5.27 0.15
C THR A 7 1.08 5.03 0.71
N VAL A 8 0.72 3.76 0.88
CA VAL A 8 -0.50 3.34 1.57
C VAL A 8 -0.17 3.18 3.05
N VAL A 9 -0.97 3.77 3.95
CA VAL A 9 -0.75 3.67 5.40
C VAL A 9 -2.01 3.14 6.06
N ASN A 10 -1.91 2.05 6.80
CA ASN A 10 -3.01 1.57 7.62
C ASN A 10 -3.08 2.38 8.92
N ARG A 11 -4.07 3.29 9.02
CA ARG A 11 -4.38 4.01 10.27
C ARG A 11 -5.58 3.42 11.02
N CYS A 12 -6.16 2.33 10.54
CA CYS A 12 -7.23 1.62 11.22
C CYS A 12 -6.67 0.88 12.45
N SER A 13 -7.54 0.59 13.42
CA SER A 13 -7.20 -0.22 14.61
C SER A 13 -7.17 -1.74 14.33
N TYR A 14 -7.36 -2.14 13.08
CA TYR A 14 -7.38 -3.54 12.64
C TYR A 14 -6.53 -3.76 11.39
N THR A 15 -6.16 -5.02 11.15
CA THR A 15 -5.41 -5.44 9.96
C THR A 15 -6.26 -5.25 8.70
N ILE A 16 -5.65 -4.70 7.65
CA ILE A 16 -6.25 -4.57 6.31
C ILE A 16 -5.42 -5.32 5.27
N TRP A 17 -6.04 -5.63 4.13
CA TRP A 17 -5.38 -6.26 2.98
C TRP A 17 -5.58 -5.42 1.72
N PRO A 18 -4.89 -4.26 1.59
CA PRO A 18 -4.96 -3.44 0.39
C PRO A 18 -4.43 -4.18 -0.84
N GLY A 19 -5.06 -3.90 -1.98
CA GLY A 19 -4.62 -4.36 -3.30
C GLY A 19 -4.45 -3.19 -4.27
N ALA A 20 -3.50 -3.32 -5.17
CA ALA A 20 -3.20 -2.36 -6.24
C ALA A 20 -2.92 -3.10 -7.56
N LEU A 21 -3.26 -2.46 -8.69
CA LEU A 21 -2.96 -2.98 -10.03
C LEU A 21 -2.30 -1.88 -10.87
N PRO A 22 -1.03 -2.03 -11.30
CA PRO A 22 -0.10 -3.10 -10.91
C PRO A 22 0.26 -3.03 -9.41
N GLY A 23 0.72 -4.14 -8.80
CA GLY A 23 1.22 -4.13 -7.42
C GLY A 23 0.80 -5.31 -6.53
N GLY A 24 -0.28 -6.01 -6.88
CA GLY A 24 -0.75 -7.17 -6.10
C GLY A 24 -1.42 -6.73 -4.80
N GLY A 25 -1.28 -7.52 -3.74
CA GLY A 25 -1.85 -7.20 -2.44
C GLY A 25 -0.89 -7.53 -1.30
N VAL A 26 -1.05 -6.83 -0.18
CA VAL A 26 -0.21 -7.00 1.01
C VAL A 26 -1.06 -6.89 2.27
N ARG A 27 -0.69 -7.63 3.31
CA ARG A 27 -1.29 -7.50 4.64
C ARG A 27 -0.63 -6.33 5.37
N LEU A 28 -1.42 -5.37 5.87
CA LEU A 28 -0.94 -4.28 6.72
C LEU A 28 -1.60 -4.33 8.10
N ASP A 29 -0.79 -4.54 9.13
CA ASP A 29 -1.20 -4.35 10.52
C ASP A 29 -1.40 -2.87 10.86
N PRO A 30 -2.11 -2.54 11.96
CA PRO A 30 -2.29 -1.16 12.41
C PRO A 30 -0.96 -0.40 12.49
N GLY A 31 -0.89 0.76 11.83
CA GLY A 31 0.29 1.63 11.79
C GLY A 31 1.32 1.29 10.70
N GLN A 32 1.20 0.15 10.01
CA GLN A 32 2.10 -0.22 8.93
C GLN A 32 1.82 0.56 7.64
N SER A 33 2.83 0.65 6.77
CA SER A 33 2.72 1.27 5.46
C SER A 33 3.32 0.39 4.36
N TRP A 34 2.87 0.63 3.14
CA TRP A 34 3.32 -0.02 1.91
C TRP A 34 3.65 1.04 0.86
N GLN A 35 4.87 0.97 0.32
CA GLN A 35 5.27 1.77 -0.84
C GLN A 35 5.05 1.00 -2.15
N LEU A 36 4.38 1.66 -3.07
CA LEU A 36 4.12 1.22 -4.44
C LEU A 36 4.88 2.13 -5.39
N ASN A 37 5.72 1.53 -6.22
CA ASN A 37 6.40 2.23 -7.31
C ASN A 37 5.62 1.96 -8.59
N MET A 38 4.94 2.99 -9.08
CA MET A 38 4.18 2.95 -10.33
C MET A 38 5.08 3.42 -11.47
N PRO A 39 5.09 2.71 -12.62
CA PRO A 39 5.81 3.16 -13.82
C PRO A 39 5.22 4.44 -14.41
#